data_AF-A0A533SL75-F1
#
_entry.id   AF-A0A533SL75-F1
#
_cell.length_a   1.000
_cell.length_b   1.000
_cell.length_c   1.000
_cell.angle_alpha   90.00
_cell.angle_beta   90.00
_cell.angle_gamma   90.00
#
_symmetry.space_group_name_H-M   'P 1'
#
loop_
_entity.id
_entity.type
_entity.pdbx_description
1 polymer ?
#
loop_
_entity_poly.entity_id
_entity_poly.type
_entity_poly.pdbx_seq_one_letter_code
_entity_poly.pdbx_strand_id
1 'polypeptide(L)'
;MKNLTKWLIFASLVVVIFALPARVNAQTPTGTTISADNGGKVVFGTAYTLSGGETLDGNLVIFGGSATVEQDATVKGDIAIFGGTLSVSGHVTGSINALGGSVNLNETAVIDGDVQTMG
;
A
#
# COMPACT_ATOMS: atom_id res chain seq x y z
N MET A 1 53.57 -20.85 5.34
CA MET A 1 52.42 -21.62 4.80
C MET A 1 51.26 -21.72 5.80
N LYS A 2 51.49 -22.10 7.07
CA LYS A 2 50.43 -22.25 8.11
C LYS A 2 49.64 -20.96 8.41
N ASN A 3 50.27 -19.80 8.23
CA ASN A 3 49.71 -18.46 8.40
C ASN A 3 48.83 -18.02 7.21
N LEU A 4 49.17 -18.42 5.99
CA LEU A 4 48.37 -18.14 4.79
C LEU A 4 47.06 -18.95 4.79
N THR A 5 47.11 -20.22 5.18
CA THR A 5 45.91 -21.08 5.28
C THR A 5 44.93 -20.55 6.32
N LYS A 6 45.41 -20.05 7.48
CA LYS A 6 44.55 -19.42 8.50
C LYS A 6 43.88 -18.15 7.98
N TRP A 7 44.61 -17.35 7.20
CA TRP A 7 44.07 -16.14 6.58
C TRP A 7 43.02 -16.46 5.52
N LEU A 8 43.23 -17.51 4.70
CA LEU A 8 42.25 -17.98 3.71
C LEU A 8 40.97 -18.53 4.37
N ILE A 9 41.10 -19.27 5.48
CA ILE A 9 39.93 -19.77 6.23
C ILE A 9 39.14 -18.60 6.82
N PHE A 10 39.84 -17.59 7.37
CA PHE A 10 39.20 -16.39 7.91
C PHE A 10 38.47 -15.59 6.82
N ALA A 11 39.11 -15.39 5.68
CA ALA A 11 38.51 -14.70 4.54
C ALA A 11 37.26 -15.44 4.02
N SER A 12 37.33 -16.77 3.92
CA SER A 12 36.18 -17.61 3.53
C SER A 12 35.00 -17.47 4.50
N LEU A 13 35.27 -17.46 5.82
CA LEU A 13 34.23 -17.29 6.83
C LEU A 13 33.51 -15.93 6.72
N VAL A 14 34.27 -14.87 6.47
CA VAL A 14 33.71 -13.50 6.30
C VAL A 14 32.84 -13.41 5.04
N VAL A 15 33.26 -14.05 3.94
CA VAL A 15 32.49 -14.10 2.70
C VAL A 15 31.16 -14.85 2.90
N VAL A 16 31.16 -15.96 3.65
CA VAL A 16 29.93 -16.71 3.95
C VAL A 16 28.95 -15.88 4.78
N ILE A 17 29.44 -15.10 5.75
CA ILE A 17 28.58 -14.24 6.58
C ILE A 17 27.91 -13.14 5.75
N PHE A 18 28.63 -12.55 4.78
CA PHE A 18 28.07 -11.53 3.88
C PHE A 18 27.18 -12.10 2.78
N ALA A 19 27.33 -13.39 2.43
CA ALA A 19 26.53 -14.06 1.42
C ALA A 19 25.16 -14.54 1.92
N LEU A 20 24.94 -14.60 3.23
CA LEU A 20 23.63 -14.92 3.80
C LEU A 20 22.74 -13.67 3.78
N PRO A 21 21.53 -13.72 3.19
CA PRO A 21 20.61 -12.59 3.25
C PRO A 21 20.26 -12.33 4.71
N ALA A 22 20.73 -11.20 5.26
CA ALA A 22 20.30 -10.74 6.56
C ALA A 22 18.77 -10.60 6.54
N ARG A 23 18.09 -11.19 7.54
CA ARG A 23 16.65 -10.99 7.70
C ARG A 23 16.41 -9.53 8.05
N VAL A 24 15.96 -8.74 7.07
CA VAL A 24 15.47 -7.38 7.32
C VAL A 24 14.05 -7.52 7.87
N ASN A 25 13.88 -7.23 9.16
CA ASN A 25 12.55 -7.11 9.75
C ASN A 25 12.00 -5.71 9.43
N ALA A 26 11.51 -5.51 8.22
CA ALA A 26 10.70 -4.34 7.93
C ALA A 26 9.41 -4.47 8.75
N GLN A 27 9.25 -3.65 9.80
CA GLN A 27 7.97 -3.55 10.49
C GLN A 27 6.96 -3.00 9.49
N THR A 28 5.84 -3.71 9.32
CA THR A 28 4.66 -3.13 8.68
C THR A 28 4.28 -1.89 9.48
N PRO A 29 4.25 -0.69 8.88
CA PRO A 29 3.77 0.49 9.58
C PRO A 29 2.34 0.21 10.04
N THR A 30 2.12 0.07 11.35
CA THR A 30 0.77 -0.09 11.89
C THR A 30 0.10 1.27 11.79
N GLY A 31 -0.58 1.49 10.66
CA GLY A 31 -1.35 2.68 10.43
C GLY A 31 -2.47 2.84 11.44
N THR A 32 -2.76 4.08 11.80
CA THR A 32 -4.04 4.36 12.43
C THR A 32 -5.10 4.26 11.35
N THR A 33 -5.87 3.18 11.39
CA THR A 33 -7.10 3.06 10.60
C THR A 33 -8.27 3.29 11.53
N ILE A 34 -9.09 4.29 11.23
CA ILE A 34 -10.32 4.55 11.98
C ILE A 34 -11.47 4.05 11.12
N SER A 35 -12.21 3.08 11.63
CA SER A 35 -13.49 2.68 11.04
C SER A 35 -14.56 3.66 11.53
N ALA A 36 -15.32 4.25 10.60
CA ALA A 36 -16.47 5.07 10.92
C ALA A 36 -17.67 4.18 11.24
N ASP A 37 -18.58 4.64 12.10
CA ASP A 37 -19.80 3.90 12.47
C ASP A 37 -20.70 3.58 11.27
N ASN A 38 -20.57 4.34 10.17
CA ASN A 38 -21.28 4.14 8.91
C ASN A 38 -20.55 3.17 7.94
N GLY A 39 -19.59 2.37 8.40
CA GLY A 39 -18.86 1.41 7.55
C GLY A 39 -17.72 2.01 6.71
N GLY A 40 -17.56 3.34 6.74
CA GLY A 40 -16.43 4.02 6.11
C GLY A 40 -15.10 3.81 6.83
N LYS A 41 -14.01 4.24 6.21
CA LYS A 41 -12.65 4.06 6.72
C LYS A 41 -11.77 5.27 6.47
N VAL A 42 -11.00 5.66 7.48
CA VAL A 42 -9.96 6.69 7.39
C VAL A 42 -8.59 6.06 7.61
N VAL A 43 -7.65 6.32 6.71
CA VAL A 43 -6.28 5.80 6.70
C VAL A 43 -5.29 6.95 6.82
N PHE A 44 -4.34 6.85 7.73
CA PHE A 44 -3.29 7.86 7.93
C PHE A 44 -1.90 7.30 7.63
N GLY A 45 -1.20 7.92 6.67
CA GLY A 45 0.24 7.79 6.44
C GLY A 45 0.77 6.39 6.11
N THR A 46 -0.11 5.44 5.84
CA THR A 46 0.22 4.01 5.73
C THR A 46 -0.45 3.39 4.51
N ALA A 47 -0.10 2.13 4.24
CA ALA A 47 -0.70 1.36 3.16
C ALA A 47 -2.03 0.75 3.63
N TYR A 48 -3.08 0.92 2.82
CA TYR A 48 -4.34 0.23 2.97
C TYR A 48 -4.65 -0.56 1.70
N THR A 49 -5.11 -1.79 1.84
CA THR A 49 -5.58 -2.61 0.72
C THR A 49 -7.00 -3.06 1.02
N LEU A 50 -7.91 -2.82 0.08
CA LEU A 50 -9.20 -3.51 0.02
C LEU A 50 -9.04 -4.68 -0.94
N SER A 51 -9.04 -5.89 -0.39
CA SER A 51 -8.70 -7.11 -1.12
C SER A 51 -9.83 -7.55 -2.05
N GLY A 52 -9.50 -8.34 -3.07
CA GLY A 52 -10.51 -8.86 -3.98
C GLY A 52 -11.62 -9.63 -3.26
N GLY A 53 -12.88 -9.36 -3.65
CA GLY A 53 -14.07 -9.91 -3.02
C GLY A 53 -14.50 -9.21 -1.72
N GLU A 54 -13.70 -8.28 -1.18
CA GLU A 54 -14.11 -7.45 -0.05
C GLU A 54 -14.97 -6.27 -0.51
N THR A 55 -15.89 -5.85 0.37
CA THR A 55 -16.68 -4.64 0.17
C THR A 55 -16.46 -3.70 1.33
N LEU A 56 -16.16 -2.43 1.01
CA LEU A 56 -16.21 -1.33 1.97
C LEU A 56 -17.57 -0.64 1.85
N ASP A 57 -18.43 -0.84 2.83
CA ASP A 57 -19.76 -0.22 2.90
C ASP A 57 -19.68 1.22 3.42
N GLY A 58 -18.97 2.10 2.71
CA GLY A 58 -18.87 3.52 3.03
C GLY A 58 -17.68 4.21 2.36
N ASN A 59 -17.43 5.46 2.79
CA ASN A 59 -16.38 6.29 2.19
C ASN A 59 -14.98 5.88 2.65
N LEU A 60 -14.00 5.98 1.77
CA LEU A 60 -12.59 5.78 2.06
C LEU A 60 -11.85 7.12 2.03
N VAL A 61 -11.24 7.52 3.14
CA VAL A 61 -10.44 8.74 3.23
C VAL A 61 -8.99 8.40 3.55
N ILE A 62 -8.05 8.91 2.77
CA ILE A 62 -6.63 8.62 2.89
C ILE A 62 -5.86 9.95 3.08
N PHE A 63 -5.13 10.06 4.19
CA PHE A 63 -4.26 11.20 4.48
C PHE A 63 -2.80 10.76 4.42
N GLY A 64 -2.16 10.96 3.26
CA GLY A 64 -0.83 10.43 2.99
C GLY A 64 -0.77 8.89 3.01
N GLY A 65 0.31 8.35 2.47
CA GLY A 65 0.48 6.89 2.33
C GLY A 65 -0.05 6.37 1.00
N SER A 66 -0.57 5.15 0.99
CA SER A 66 -1.06 4.50 -0.23
C SER A 66 -2.34 3.70 -0.01
N ALA A 67 -3.20 3.65 -1.00
CA ALA A 67 -4.37 2.79 -1.01
C ALA A 67 -4.45 1.96 -2.28
N THR A 68 -4.81 0.70 -2.14
CA THR A 68 -5.06 -0.22 -3.26
C THR A 68 -6.48 -0.78 -3.13
N VAL A 69 -7.28 -0.64 -4.18
CA VAL A 69 -8.56 -1.33 -4.33
C VAL A 69 -8.35 -2.42 -5.37
N GLU A 70 -8.26 -3.67 -4.94
CA GLU A 70 -7.96 -4.79 -5.84
C GLU A 70 -9.12 -5.09 -6.79
N GLN A 71 -8.85 -5.92 -7.80
CA GLN A 71 -9.90 -6.44 -8.68
C GLN A 71 -10.94 -7.20 -7.86
N ASP A 72 -12.21 -7.12 -8.27
CA ASP A 72 -13.37 -7.71 -7.58
C ASP A 72 -13.67 -7.12 -6.19
N ALA A 73 -12.90 -6.11 -5.74
CA ALA A 73 -13.23 -5.33 -4.55
C ALA A 73 -14.25 -4.22 -4.89
N THR A 74 -15.11 -3.86 -3.93
CA THR A 74 -16.09 -2.79 -4.11
C THR A 74 -16.03 -1.75 -2.99
N VAL A 75 -15.91 -0.46 -3.34
CA VAL A 75 -16.14 0.66 -2.42
C VAL A 75 -17.53 1.22 -2.68
N LYS A 76 -18.45 1.06 -1.72
CA LYS A 76 -19.80 1.61 -1.78
C LYS A 76 -19.87 3.03 -1.22
N GLY A 77 -19.15 3.94 -1.84
CA GLY A 77 -19.04 5.32 -1.41
C GLY A 77 -17.99 6.09 -2.19
N ASP A 78 -17.62 7.25 -1.67
CA ASP A 78 -16.61 8.12 -2.25
C ASP A 78 -15.21 7.77 -1.73
N ILE A 79 -14.20 8.00 -2.57
CA ILE A 79 -12.80 7.94 -2.16
C ILE A 79 -12.24 9.36 -2.16
N ALA A 80 -11.65 9.77 -1.03
CA ALA A 80 -10.92 11.02 -0.91
C ALA A 80 -9.46 10.74 -0.54
N ILE A 81 -8.50 11.27 -1.32
CA ILE A 81 -7.07 11.16 -1.04
C ILE A 81 -6.45 12.55 -0.92
N PHE A 82 -5.70 12.77 0.17
CA PHE A 82 -4.99 14.00 0.49
C PHE A 82 -3.50 13.67 0.64
N GLY A 83 -2.72 13.84 -0.44
CA GLY A 83 -1.34 13.34 -0.50
C GLY A 83 -1.28 11.81 -0.64
N GLY A 84 -0.26 11.31 -1.34
CA GLY A 84 0.01 9.88 -1.45
C GLY A 84 -0.38 9.27 -2.80
N THR A 85 -0.66 7.96 -2.81
CA THR A 85 -1.00 7.21 -4.03
C THR A 85 -2.26 6.35 -3.87
N LEU A 86 -3.14 6.39 -4.86
CA LEU A 86 -4.31 5.51 -4.97
C LEU A 86 -4.16 4.63 -6.21
N SER A 87 -4.30 3.32 -6.08
CA SER A 87 -4.37 2.37 -7.19
C SER A 87 -5.73 1.66 -7.15
N VAL A 88 -6.47 1.68 -8.25
CA VAL A 88 -7.81 1.08 -8.34
C VAL A 88 -7.83 0.07 -9.47
N SER A 89 -8.26 -1.15 -9.16
CA SER A 89 -8.60 -2.21 -10.11
C SER A 89 -10.03 -2.73 -9.90
N GLY A 90 -10.69 -2.34 -8.81
CA GLY A 90 -12.06 -2.74 -8.49
C GLY A 90 -13.13 -1.70 -8.87
N HIS A 91 -14.29 -1.80 -8.22
CA HIS A 91 -15.46 -0.93 -8.45
C HIS A 91 -15.60 0.14 -7.35
N VAL A 92 -15.80 1.39 -7.75
CA VAL A 92 -16.13 2.51 -6.87
C VAL A 92 -17.49 3.06 -7.28
N THR A 93 -18.49 2.93 -6.40
CA THR A 93 -19.86 3.36 -6.73
C THR A 93 -20.06 4.88 -6.61
N GLY A 94 -19.11 5.58 -5.97
CA GLY A 94 -19.11 7.02 -5.79
C GLY A 94 -18.06 7.72 -6.64
N SER A 95 -17.62 8.87 -6.17
CA SER A 95 -16.61 9.72 -6.82
C SER A 95 -15.23 9.56 -6.19
N ILE A 96 -14.19 9.85 -6.96
CA ILE A 96 -12.80 9.93 -6.49
C ILE A 96 -12.37 11.39 -6.47
N ASN A 97 -11.96 11.88 -5.30
CA ASN A 97 -11.42 13.22 -5.10
C ASN A 97 -9.97 13.13 -4.62
N ALA A 98 -9.03 13.64 -5.42
CA ALA A 98 -7.60 13.61 -5.09
C ALA A 98 -7.03 15.02 -4.99
N LEU A 99 -6.45 15.35 -3.84
CA LEU A 99 -5.80 16.63 -3.56
C LEU A 99 -4.33 16.38 -3.19
N GLY A 100 -3.42 16.65 -4.12
CA GLY A 100 -2.01 16.33 -4.01
C GLY A 100 -1.76 14.82 -4.02
N GLY A 101 -0.90 14.32 -4.90
CA GLY A 101 -0.61 12.89 -5.03
C GLY A 101 -0.93 12.33 -6.40
N SER A 102 -1.11 11.01 -6.49
CA SER A 102 -1.33 10.30 -7.75
C SER A 102 -2.47 9.28 -7.63
N VAL A 103 -3.31 9.23 -8.66
CA VAL A 103 -4.38 8.23 -8.82
C VAL A 103 -4.07 7.41 -10.06
N ASN A 104 -3.99 6.09 -9.91
CA ASN A 104 -3.82 5.13 -10.99
C ASN A 104 -5.09 4.27 -11.11
N LEU A 105 -5.77 4.38 -12.24
CA LEU A 105 -6.92 3.56 -12.58
C LEU A 105 -6.45 2.47 -13.55
N ASN A 106 -6.41 1.23 -13.08
CA ASN A 106 -5.96 0.08 -13.87
C ASN A 106 -7.07 -0.39 -14.83
N GLU A 107 -6.73 -1.35 -15.70
CA GLU A 107 -7.57 -1.82 -16.81
C GLU A 107 -8.99 -2.25 -16.39
N THR A 108 -9.16 -2.76 -15.17
CA THR A 108 -10.44 -3.27 -14.65
C THR A 108 -11.20 -2.28 -13.76
N ALA A 109 -10.67 -1.07 -13.57
CA ALA A 109 -11.29 -0.08 -12.69
C ALA A 109 -12.63 0.41 -13.26
N VAL A 110 -13.66 0.43 -12.42
CA VAL A 110 -14.97 1.02 -12.74
C VAL A 110 -15.33 2.07 -11.69
N ILE A 111 -15.64 3.28 -12.15
CA ILE A 111 -16.03 4.40 -11.31
C ILE A 111 -17.37 4.91 -11.84
N ASP A 112 -18.42 4.83 -11.01
CA ASP A 112 -19.76 5.26 -11.40
C ASP A 112 -19.93 6.79 -11.30
N GLY A 113 -19.14 7.45 -10.45
CA GLY A 113 -19.13 8.89 -10.24
C GLY A 113 -18.02 9.62 -11.00
N ASP A 114 -17.69 10.82 -10.51
CA ASP A 114 -16.66 11.66 -11.11
C ASP A 114 -15.27 11.35 -10.56
N VAL A 115 -14.24 11.62 -11.35
CA VAL A 115 -12.84 11.61 -10.91
C VAL A 115 -12.29 13.03 -10.98
N GLN A 116 -11.97 13.61 -9.83
CA GLN A 116 -11.43 14.95 -9.69
C GLN A 116 -10.03 14.89 -9.09
N THR A 117 -9.07 15.53 -9.74
CA THR A 117 -7.68 15.58 -9.27
C THR A 117 -7.17 17.01 -9.26
N MET A 118 -6.56 17.44 -8.16
CA MET A 118 -5.84 18.69 -8.03
C MET A 118 -4.39 18.37 -7.62
N GLY A 119 -3.44 18.73 -8.47
CA GLY A 119 -2.00 18.44 -8.30
C GLY A 119 -1.28 19.47 -7.44
#